data_AF-A0A2V7D668-F1
#
_entry.id   AF-A0A2V7D668-F1
#
_cell.length_a   1.000
_cell.length_b   1.000
_cell.length_c   1.000
_cell.angle_alpha   90.00
_cell.angle_beta   90.00
_cell.angle_gamma   90.00
#
_symmetry.space_group_name_H-M   'P 1'
#
loop_
_entity.id
_entity.type
_entity.pdbx_description
1 polymer ?
#
loop_
_entity_poly.entity_id
_entity_poly.type
_entity_poly.pdbx_seq_one_letter_code
_entity_poly.pdbx_strand_id
1 'polypeptide(L)' 'MDLRREAVRLRSELESTLRVAAKIRWGGLGELTVLVDGRPVFSRRQAGRSPEPGEIARLVRSLG' A
#
# COMPACT_ATOMS: atom_id res chain seq x y z
N MET A 1 2.20 16.55 1.24
CA MET A 1 1.61 15.44 0.45
C MET A 1 0.37 14.94 1.18
N ASP A 2 -0.75 14.78 0.47
CA ASP A 2 -2.02 14.33 1.07
C ASP A 2 -2.04 12.79 1.19
N LEU A 3 -1.95 12.27 2.42
CA LEU A 3 -1.93 10.84 2.71
C LEU A 3 -3.19 10.12 2.20
N ARG A 4 -4.32 10.82 2.23
CA ARG A 4 -5.61 10.27 1.84
C ARG A 4 -5.65 10.03 0.34
N ARG A 5 -5.15 11.00 -0.44
CA ARG A 5 -4.98 10.86 -1.89
C ARG A 5 -4.06 9.69 -2.23
N GLU A 6 -2.95 9.56 -1.53
CA GLU A 6 -1.98 8.49 -1.78
C GLU A 6 -2.56 7.09 -1.47
N ALA A 7 -3.28 6.95 -0.35
CA ALA A 7 -3.93 5.68 -0.01
C ALA A 7 -5.00 5.28 -1.04
N VAL A 8 -5.76 6.24 -1.57
CA VAL A 8 -6.76 5.97 -2.63
C VAL A 8 -6.08 5.59 -3.94
N ARG A 9 -5.01 6.31 -4.35
CA ARG A 9 -4.20 5.95 -5.53
C ARG A 9 -3.70 4.52 -5.42
N LEU A 10 -3.10 4.18 -4.28
CA LEU A 10 -2.50 2.87 -4.05
C LEU A 10 -3.54 1.76 -4.05
N ARG A 11 -4.71 2.00 -3.43
CA ARG A 11 -5.84 1.05 -3.49
C ARG A 11 -6.24 0.75 -4.94
N SER A 12 -6.50 1.79 -5.74
CA SER A 12 -6.92 1.61 -7.13
C SER A 12 -5.86 0.90 -7.96
N GLU A 13 -4.58 1.22 -7.74
CA GLU A 13 -3.45 0.57 -8.41
C GLU A 13 -3.39 -0.93 -8.09
N LEU A 14 -3.52 -1.30 -6.82
CA LEU A 14 -3.50 -2.70 -6.38
C LEU A 14 -4.72 -3.48 -6.88
N GLU A 15 -5.91 -2.89 -6.81
CA GLU A 15 -7.14 -3.49 -7.34
C GLU A 15 -7.03 -3.75 -8.85
N SER A 16 -6.48 -2.80 -9.61
CA SER A 16 -6.29 -2.95 -11.06
C SER A 16 -5.19 -3.97 -11.42
N THR A 17 -4.07 -3.93 -10.70
CA THR A 17 -2.86 -4.69 -11.05
C THR A 17 -2.88 -6.13 -10.57
N LEU A 18 -3.44 -6.35 -9.37
CA LEU A 18 -3.48 -7.67 -8.72
C LEU A 18 -4.86 -8.31 -8.81
N ARG A 19 -5.90 -7.57 -9.23
CA ARG A 19 -7.30 -8.04 -9.28
C ARG A 19 -7.81 -8.54 -7.93
N VAL A 20 -7.32 -7.96 -6.83
CA VAL A 20 -7.73 -8.27 -5.45
C VAL A 20 -8.49 -7.09 -4.84
N ALA A 21 -9.43 -7.35 -3.93
CA ALA A 21 -10.14 -6.29 -3.22
C ALA A 21 -9.24 -5.67 -2.14
N ALA A 22 -8.83 -4.41 -2.32
CA ALA A 22 -8.02 -3.70 -1.35
C ALA A 22 -8.90 -2.81 -0.44
N LYS A 23 -8.71 -2.91 0.87
CA LYS A 23 -9.43 -2.11 1.86
C LYS A 23 -8.51 -1.09 2.50
N ILE A 24 -8.96 0.17 2.58
CA ILE A 24 -8.25 1.21 3.33
C ILE A 24 -8.80 1.24 4.75
N ARG A 25 -7.92 1.13 5.75
CA ARG A 25 -8.26 1.29 7.16
C ARG A 25 -7.69 2.63 7.66
N TRP A 26 -8.58 3.57 7.96
CA TRP A 26 -8.22 4.85 8.57
C TRP A 26 -8.08 4.69 10.09
N GLY A 27 -7.17 5.43 10.73
CA GLY A 27 -7.00 5.43 12.19
C GLY A 27 -5.57 5.32 12.71
N GLY A 28 -4.55 5.28 11.83
CA GLY A 28 -3.14 5.33 12.24
C GLY A 28 -2.63 6.76 12.49
N LEU A 29 -1.48 6.88 13.16
CA LEU A 29 -0.77 8.15 13.49
C LEU A 29 -0.16 8.85 12.25
N GLY A 30 -0.94 9.03 11.18
CA GLY A 30 -0.45 9.60 9.92
C GLY A 30 0.52 8.69 9.17
N GLU A 31 0.49 7.38 9.43
CA GLU A 31 1.32 6.39 8.75
C GLU A 31 0.57 5.73 7.60
N LEU A 32 1.29 5.41 6.51
CA LEU A 32 0.80 4.56 5.43
C LEU A 32 1.53 3.22 5.52
N THR A 33 0.78 2.17 5.84
CA THR A 33 1.27 0.80 5.95
C THR A 33 0.43 -0.09 5.08
N VAL A 34 1.10 -0.93 4.27
CA VAL A 34 0.45 -1.92 3.42
C VAL A 34 0.62 -3.29 4.05
N LEU A 35 -0.51 -3.98 4.23
CA LEU A 35 -0.58 -5.32 4.77
C LEU A 35 -1.11 -6.26 3.68
N VAL A 36 -0.48 -7.42 3.52
CA VAL A 36 -0.96 -8.54 2.67
C VAL A 36 -1.08 -9.74 3.57
N ASP A 37 -2.27 -10.34 3.63
CA ASP A 37 -2.58 -11.48 4.52
C ASP A 37 -2.14 -11.27 5.98
N GLY A 38 -2.31 -10.03 6.46
CA GLY A 38 -1.93 -9.62 7.82
C GLY A 38 -0.44 -9.34 8.03
N ARG A 39 0.41 -9.50 7.01
CA ARG A 39 1.85 -9.24 7.07
C ARG A 39 2.20 -7.87 6.49
N PRO A 40 3.02 -7.04 7.15
CA PRO A 40 3.46 -5.76 6.60
C PRO A 40 4.44 -5.99 5.46
N VAL A 41 4.05 -5.55 4.26
CA VAL A 41 4.90 -5.60 3.06
C VAL A 41 5.56 -4.26 2.77
N PHE A 42 4.99 -3.17 3.30
CA PHE A 42 5.54 -1.83 3.17
C PHE A 42 5.08 -0.94 4.32
N SER A 43 6.00 -0.12 4.84
CA SER A 43 5.67 0.98 5.76
C SER A 43 6.39 2.24 5.28
N ARG A 44 5.62 3.30 5.07
CA ARG A 44 6.15 4.63 4.72
C ARG A 44 7.07 5.17 5.81
N ARG A 45 6.78 4.85 7.09
CA ARG A 45 7.59 5.29 8.23
C ARG A 45 8.99 4.66 8.19
N GLN A 46 9.09 3.39 7.80
CA GLN A 46 10.36 2.69 7.67
C GLN A 46 11.10 3.07 6.39
N ALA A 47 10.38 3.19 5.27
CA ALA A 47 10.97 3.54 3.98
C ALA A 47 11.39 5.02 3.89
N GLY A 48 10.83 5.91 4.72
CA GLY A 48 11.06 7.35 4.66
C GLY A 48 10.50 8.03 3.40
N ARG A 49 9.85 7.28 2.51
CA ARG A 49 9.28 7.75 1.24
C ARG A 49 7.94 7.09 0.94
N SER A 50 7.17 7.71 0.06
CA SER A 50 5.98 7.08 -0.53
C SER A 50 6.38 5.94 -1.48
N PRO A 51 5.52 4.92 -1.64
CA PRO A 51 5.79 3.84 -2.56
C PRO A 51 5.75 4.34 -4.01
N GLU A 52 6.68 3.85 -4.82
CA GLU A 52 6.67 4.12 -6.26
C GLU A 52 5.50 3.38 -6.94
N PRO A 53 4.97 3.90 -8.07
CA PRO A 53 3.96 3.18 -8.84
C PRO A 53 4.42 1.77 -9.21
N GLY A 54 3.62 0.77 -8.87
CA GLY A 54 3.88 -0.64 -9.12
C GLY A 54 4.81 -1.31 -8.11
N GLU A 55 5.46 -0.59 -7.21
CA GLU A 55 6.40 -1.15 -6.22
C GLU A 55 5.72 -2.19 -5.34
N ILE A 56 4.58 -1.82 -4.75
CA ILE A 56 3.83 -2.71 -3.87
C ILE A 56 3.34 -3.94 -4.63
N ALA A 57 2.83 -3.77 -5.85
CA ALA A 57 2.39 -4.91 -6.66
C ALA A 57 3.53 -5.90 -6.98
N ARG A 58 4.75 -5.40 -7.23
CA ARG A 58 5.94 -6.26 -7.41
C ARG A 58 6.32 -6.97 -6.13
N LEU A 59 6.29 -6.28 -4.98
CA LEU A 59 6.56 -6.87 -3.67
C LEU A 59 5.56 -8.00 -3.37
N VAL A 60 4.27 -7.78 -3.62
CA VAL A 60 3.24 -8.82 -3.44
C VAL A 60 3.50 -10.02 -4.35
N ARG A 61 3.79 -9.81 -5.64
CA ARG A 61 4.11 -10.91 -6.57
C ARG A 61 5.38 -11.68 -6.19
N SER A 62 6.32 -11.07 -5.48
CA SER A 62 7.54 -11.75 -5.03
C SER A 62 7.33 -12.59 -3.76
N LEU A 63 6.21 -12.41 -3.06
CA LEU A 63 5.89 -13.09 -1.80
C LEU A 63 5.01 -14.34 -1.98
N GLY A 64 4.44 -14.54 -3.18
CA GLY A 64 3.65 -15.71 -3.58
C GLY A 64 4.36 -16.51 -4.66
#